data_AF-A0A3M0J3A5-F1
#
_entry.id   AF-A0A3M0J3A5-F1
#
_cell.length_a   1.000
_cell.length_b   1.000
_cell.length_c   1.000
_cell.angle_alpha   90.00
_cell.angle_beta   90.00
_cell.angle_gamma   90.00
#
_symmetry.space_group_name_H-M   'P 1'
#
loop_
_entity.id
_entity.type
_entity.pdbx_description
1 polymer ?
#
loop_
_entity_poly.entity_id
_entity_poly.type
_entity_poly.pdbx_seq_one_letter_code
_entity_poly.pdbx_strand_id
1 'polypeptide(L)'
;MDCPHHTACPYWKPESPWILEIITNWPEGETFGLSSEEEEEEVTRAEEAPPYNELPETERQYALFTDGSCRIVGANRKWKAAVWSPTRRVAQATEGQGGSSQVAELKAIQLALDIAEREKWPRLYLYTDSWMVANALWGWLNRWKKANWQRRGKPIWAAEIWQDIAARVEKLTVKVRHVDAHVSKSQANEEHHNNEQVDKAAKVKVSQVDLDWQHKGEVFLARWAHDASGHQGRDATYRWARDRGVDLTMDNISQVIHNCETCAAIKQAKRVKPLWYGG
;
A
#
# COMPACT_ATOMS: atom_id res chain seq x y z
N MET A 1 -13.92 -7.96 -39.71
CA MET A 1 -14.31 -6.56 -39.96
C MET A 1 -14.67 -5.96 -38.62
N ASP A 2 -13.71 -5.19 -38.11
CA ASP A 2 -13.77 -4.09 -37.15
C ASP A 2 -14.28 -4.32 -35.71
N CYS A 3 -13.30 -4.45 -34.79
CA CYS A 3 -13.41 -4.08 -33.38
C CYS A 3 -13.44 -2.54 -33.23
N PRO A 4 -14.38 -1.96 -32.46
CA PRO A 4 -14.32 -0.55 -32.11
C PRO A 4 -13.46 -0.29 -30.87
N HIS A 5 -12.52 0.62 -31.08
CA HIS A 5 -11.67 1.42 -30.20
C HIS A 5 -11.95 1.46 -28.68
N HIS A 6 -10.84 1.31 -27.94
CA HIS A 6 -10.64 1.68 -26.55
C HIS A 6 -10.99 3.15 -26.25
N THR A 7 -11.92 3.38 -25.33
CA THR A 7 -12.04 4.61 -24.55
C THR A 7 -11.39 4.42 -23.18
N ALA A 8 -10.46 5.31 -22.84
CA ALA A 8 -9.76 5.36 -21.56
C ALA A 8 -10.72 5.57 -20.37
N CYS A 9 -10.46 4.87 -19.26
CA CYS A 9 -11.19 5.02 -18.00
C CYS A 9 -10.66 6.25 -17.23
N PRO A 10 -11.48 7.27 -16.91
CA PRO A 10 -10.99 8.60 -16.51
C PRO A 10 -10.85 8.83 -14.99
N TYR A 11 -10.60 7.81 -14.17
CA TYR A 11 -10.45 7.98 -12.71
C TYR A 11 -9.16 7.40 -12.16
N TRP A 12 -8.03 8.03 -12.48
CA TRP A 12 -6.82 7.90 -11.68
C TRP A 12 -6.05 9.22 -11.70
N LYS A 13 -6.07 9.97 -10.60
CA LYS A 13 -5.16 11.11 -10.39
C LYS A 13 -4.16 10.71 -9.30
N PRO A 14 -2.85 10.70 -9.58
CA PRO A 14 -1.84 10.43 -8.57
C PRO A 14 -1.53 11.67 -7.72
N GLU A 15 -1.86 11.61 -6.43
CA GLU A 15 -1.39 12.54 -5.42
C GLU A 15 -0.07 12.00 -4.82
N SER A 16 1.07 12.21 -5.48
CA SER A 16 2.39 12.46 -4.85
C SER A 16 3.56 12.28 -5.83
N PRO A 17 4.68 13.01 -5.63
CA PRO A 17 5.88 12.90 -6.47
C PRO A 17 6.56 11.52 -6.48
N TRP A 18 6.38 10.70 -5.44
CA TRP A 18 6.93 9.33 -5.37
C TRP A 18 6.21 8.35 -6.31
N ILE A 19 4.97 8.65 -6.70
CA ILE A 19 4.22 7.83 -7.68
C ILE A 19 4.84 7.98 -9.09
N LEU A 20 5.47 9.12 -9.41
CA LEU A 20 6.13 9.33 -10.70
C LEU A 20 7.39 8.46 -10.90
N GLU A 21 8.13 8.13 -9.83
CA GLU A 21 9.25 7.18 -9.91
C GLU A 21 8.79 5.73 -10.13
N ILE A 22 7.58 5.38 -9.68
CA ILE A 22 6.96 4.07 -9.90
C ILE A 22 6.39 3.97 -11.32
N ILE A 23 5.74 5.04 -11.82
CA ILE A 23 5.15 5.09 -13.17
C ILE A 23 6.23 5.13 -14.27
N THR A 24 7.36 5.80 -14.06
CA THR A 24 8.44 5.87 -15.07
C THR A 24 9.16 4.53 -15.32
N ASN A 25 8.87 3.50 -14.53
CA ASN A 25 9.32 2.13 -14.75
C ASN A 25 8.18 1.16 -15.13
N TRP A 26 6.96 1.61 -15.43
CA TRP A 26 5.83 0.77 -15.80
C TRP A 26 5.45 0.95 -17.29
N PRO A 27 5.09 -0.12 -18.02
CA PRO A 27 4.84 -0.01 -19.46
C PRO A 27 3.41 0.47 -19.69
N GLU A 28 3.23 1.78 -19.83
CA GLU A 28 2.10 2.28 -20.62
C GLU A 28 2.55 2.33 -22.08
N GLY A 29 2.22 1.31 -22.86
CA GLY A 29 2.12 1.44 -24.32
C GLY A 29 3.26 0.91 -25.21
N GLU A 30 3.93 -0.21 -24.88
CA GLU A 30 4.73 -0.94 -25.88
C GLU A 30 4.01 -2.21 -26.32
N THR A 31 3.53 -2.21 -27.58
CA THR A 31 3.24 -3.43 -28.33
C THR A 31 4.55 -4.18 -28.49
N PHE A 32 4.79 -5.17 -27.62
CA PHE A 32 5.92 -6.09 -27.79
C PHE A 32 5.69 -6.87 -29.08
N GLY A 33 6.49 -6.56 -30.09
CA GLY A 33 6.55 -7.33 -31.32
C GLY A 33 6.81 -8.79 -30.99
N LEU A 34 5.87 -9.64 -31.39
CA LEU A 34 6.03 -11.08 -31.40
C LEU A 34 7.17 -11.41 -32.39
N SER A 35 8.37 -11.66 -31.88
CA SER A 35 9.31 -12.56 -32.58
C SER A 35 9.01 -13.97 -32.08
N SER A 36 8.49 -14.79 -32.99
CA SER A 36 7.85 -16.08 -32.78
C SER A 36 8.77 -17.26 -32.43
N GLU A 37 9.94 -17.02 -31.83
CA GLU A 37 10.95 -18.08 -31.67
C GLU A 37 11.74 -17.89 -30.37
N GLU A 38 11.10 -18.06 -29.21
CA GLU A 38 11.79 -18.53 -28.01
C GLU A 38 10.89 -19.56 -27.33
N GLU A 39 11.37 -20.80 -27.37
CA GLU A 39 10.68 -22.04 -27.10
C GLU A 39 9.99 -22.06 -25.73
N GLU A 40 8.75 -22.55 -25.74
CA GLU A 40 7.99 -22.98 -24.59
C GLU A 40 8.76 -24.10 -23.86
N GLU A 41 9.67 -23.74 -22.96
CA GLU A 41 9.90 -24.61 -21.82
C GLU A 41 8.58 -24.67 -21.03
N GLU A 42 8.15 -25.88 -20.73
CA GLU A 42 7.00 -26.22 -19.90
C GLU A 42 7.25 -25.74 -18.46
N VAL A 43 7.21 -24.42 -18.25
CA VAL A 43 7.53 -23.79 -16.97
C VAL A 43 6.27 -23.80 -16.11
N THR A 44 6.37 -24.43 -14.94
CA THR A 44 5.34 -24.51 -13.90
C THR A 44 4.78 -23.12 -13.57
N ARG A 45 3.68 -22.78 -14.23
CA ARG A 45 2.86 -21.58 -14.01
C ARG A 45 1.99 -21.85 -12.77
N ALA A 46 1.83 -20.91 -11.85
CA ALA A 46 0.73 -21.02 -10.89
C ALA A 46 -0.57 -21.02 -11.70
N GLU A 47 -1.34 -22.09 -11.60
CA GLU A 47 -2.59 -22.22 -12.35
C GLU A 47 -3.61 -21.18 -11.84
N GLU A 48 -4.48 -20.73 -12.74
CA GLU A 48 -5.60 -19.90 -12.35
C GLU A 48 -6.53 -20.71 -11.43
N ALA A 49 -6.86 -20.15 -10.27
CA ALA A 49 -7.85 -20.77 -9.39
C ALA A 49 -9.25 -20.61 -9.99
N PRO A 50 -10.10 -21.65 -9.92
CA PRO A 50 -11.49 -21.54 -10.34
C PRO A 50 -12.23 -20.57 -9.41
N PRO A 51 -13.39 -20.06 -9.85
CA PRO A 51 -14.31 -19.33 -8.98
C PRO A 51 -14.55 -20.09 -7.66
N TYR A 52 -14.60 -19.39 -6.53
CA TYR A 52 -14.73 -20.05 -5.21
C TYR A 52 -15.95 -20.97 -5.10
N ASN A 53 -17.08 -20.57 -5.68
CA ASN A 53 -18.32 -21.35 -5.69
C ASN A 53 -18.21 -22.65 -6.53
N GLU A 54 -17.26 -22.71 -7.46
CA GLU A 54 -16.98 -23.88 -8.31
C GLU A 54 -15.94 -24.82 -7.68
N LEU A 55 -15.29 -24.43 -6.58
CA LEU A 55 -14.38 -25.32 -5.87
C LEU A 55 -15.12 -26.53 -5.27
N PRO A 56 -14.56 -27.75 -5.38
CA PRO A 56 -15.04 -28.91 -4.65
C PRO A 56 -15.13 -28.61 -3.14
N GLU A 57 -16.20 -29.04 -2.48
CA GLU A 57 -16.44 -28.73 -1.07
C GLU A 57 -15.30 -29.18 -0.16
N THR A 58 -14.68 -30.33 -0.47
CA THR A 58 -13.51 -30.89 0.23
C THR A 58 -12.26 -30.03 0.10
N GLU A 59 -12.21 -29.14 -0.89
CA GLU A 59 -11.07 -28.27 -1.19
C GLU A 59 -11.28 -26.82 -0.75
N ARG A 60 -12.53 -26.40 -0.51
CA ARG A 60 -12.84 -25.03 -0.03
C ARG A 60 -12.17 -24.69 1.30
N GLN A 61 -11.81 -25.69 2.10
CA GLN A 61 -11.02 -25.48 3.32
C GLN A 61 -9.62 -24.93 3.06
N TYR A 62 -9.09 -25.09 1.85
CA TYR A 62 -7.78 -24.60 1.40
C TYR A 62 -7.86 -23.26 0.66
N ALA A 63 -9.03 -22.62 0.63
CA ALA A 63 -9.22 -21.32 0.01
C ALA A 63 -9.05 -20.19 1.03
N LEU A 64 -8.22 -19.21 0.66
CA LEU A 64 -7.91 -18.03 1.47
C LEU A 64 -8.04 -16.77 0.61
N PHE A 65 -8.72 -15.77 1.17
CA PHE A 65 -8.83 -14.42 0.59
C PHE A 65 -7.82 -13.52 1.29
N THR A 66 -7.14 -12.65 0.55
CA THR A 66 -6.03 -11.83 1.07
C THR A 66 -6.17 -10.38 0.63
N ASP A 67 -5.88 -9.48 1.55
CA ASP A 67 -5.88 -8.02 1.31
C ASP A 67 -4.88 -7.33 2.27
N GLY A 68 -4.32 -6.21 1.83
CA GLY A 68 -3.40 -5.38 2.57
C GLY A 68 -3.72 -3.89 2.47
N SER A 69 -4.01 -3.26 3.60
CA SER A 69 -4.21 -1.80 3.64
C SER A 69 -3.04 -1.08 4.30
N CYS A 70 -2.85 0.20 3.94
CA CYS A 70 -1.97 1.09 4.68
C CYS A 70 -2.67 2.41 4.99
N ARG A 71 -2.33 3.00 6.13
CA ARG A 71 -2.84 4.31 6.54
C ARG A 71 -1.83 5.03 7.40
N ILE A 72 -1.84 6.35 7.34
CA ILE A 72 -1.08 7.15 8.29
C ILE A 72 -1.91 7.30 9.57
N VAL A 73 -1.28 6.99 10.71
CA VAL A 73 -1.87 7.03 12.06
C VAL A 73 -0.90 7.85 12.92
N GLY A 74 -1.34 9.01 13.39
CA GLY A 74 -0.46 10.06 13.90
C GLY A 74 0.61 10.46 12.87
N ALA A 75 1.88 10.46 13.27
CA ALA A 75 3.02 10.76 12.39
C ALA A 75 3.57 9.54 11.62
N ASN A 76 3.02 8.34 11.84
CA ASN A 76 3.60 7.09 11.36
C ASN A 76 2.70 6.42 10.31
N ARG A 77 3.30 5.98 9.20
CA ARG A 77 2.62 5.09 8.25
C ARG A 77 2.55 3.70 8.87
N LYS A 78 1.34 3.15 8.95
CA LYS A 78 1.08 1.77 9.39
C LYS A 78 0.48 0.99 8.24
N TRP A 79 0.78 -0.30 8.21
CA TRP A 79 0.12 -1.23 7.32
C TRP A 79 -0.47 -2.38 8.11
N LYS A 80 -1.47 -3.00 7.52
CA LYS A 80 -2.11 -4.19 8.05
C LYS A 80 -2.48 -5.09 6.89
N ALA A 81 -2.09 -6.34 7.03
CA ALA A 81 -2.34 -7.41 6.08
C ALA A 81 -3.28 -8.42 6.73
N ALA A 82 -4.24 -8.94 5.98
CA ALA A 82 -5.19 -9.91 6.49
C ALA A 82 -5.41 -11.06 5.53
N VAL A 83 -5.81 -12.18 6.12
CA VAL A 83 -6.22 -13.40 5.44
C VAL A 83 -7.56 -13.83 6.01
N TRP A 84 -8.53 -14.07 5.14
CA TRP A 84 -9.86 -14.57 5.49
C TRP A 84 -10.04 -16.00 4.99
N SER A 85 -10.50 -16.89 5.89
CA SER A 85 -10.92 -18.25 5.54
C SER A 85 -12.46 -18.31 5.50
N PRO A 86 -13.08 -18.48 4.31
CA PRO A 86 -14.54 -18.53 4.19
C PRO A 86 -15.19 -19.69 4.96
N THR A 87 -14.55 -20.87 4.93
CA THR A 87 -15.04 -22.09 5.60
C THR A 87 -14.99 -21.97 7.12
N ARG A 88 -13.92 -21.41 7.66
CA ARG A 88 -13.76 -21.21 9.11
C ARG A 88 -14.45 -19.95 9.62
N ARG A 89 -14.76 -19.01 8.72
CA ARG A 89 -15.27 -17.68 9.02
C ARG A 89 -14.38 -16.92 10.01
N VAL A 90 -13.06 -17.06 9.85
CA VAL A 90 -12.04 -16.44 10.70
C VAL A 90 -11.09 -15.62 9.84
N ALA A 91 -10.78 -14.42 10.33
CA ALA A 91 -9.69 -13.60 9.80
C ALA A 91 -8.45 -13.75 10.69
N GLN A 92 -7.28 -13.89 10.06
CA GLN A 92 -5.98 -13.67 10.70
C GLN A 92 -5.38 -12.41 10.11
N ALA A 93 -4.70 -11.60 10.93
CA ALA A 93 -4.09 -10.37 10.47
C ALA A 93 -2.75 -10.12 11.15
N THR A 94 -1.88 -9.42 10.44
CA THR A 94 -0.60 -8.93 10.93
C THR A 94 -0.45 -7.46 10.57
N GLU A 95 0.25 -6.70 11.40
CA GLU A 95 0.42 -5.26 11.25
C GLU A 95 1.87 -4.86 11.48
N GLY A 96 2.23 -3.70 10.92
CA GLY A 96 3.56 -3.15 11.09
C GLY A 96 3.60 -1.65 10.84
N GLN A 97 4.78 -1.09 11.06
CA GLN A 97 5.08 0.31 10.82
C GLN A 97 5.99 0.45 9.59
N GLY A 98 5.87 1.57 8.89
CA GLY A 98 6.59 1.84 7.64
C GLY A 98 6.11 0.96 6.47
N GLY A 99 6.34 1.36 5.22
CA GLY A 99 5.90 0.59 4.05
C GLY A 99 4.58 1.08 3.43
N SER A 100 4.13 0.43 2.37
CA SER A 100 2.98 0.83 1.56
C SER A 100 1.83 -0.18 1.58
N SER A 101 0.69 0.14 0.97
CA SER A 101 -0.40 -0.81 0.77
C SER A 101 0.09 -2.01 -0.05
N GLN A 102 0.90 -1.80 -1.08
CA GLN A 102 1.50 -2.89 -1.86
C GLN A 102 2.38 -3.81 -1.00
N VAL A 103 3.11 -3.27 -0.01
CA VAL A 103 3.86 -4.13 0.95
C VAL A 103 2.89 -4.94 1.81
N ALA A 104 1.79 -4.32 2.24
CA ALA A 104 0.74 -4.99 3.00
C ALA A 104 0.14 -6.16 2.21
N GLU A 105 -0.10 -5.99 0.90
CA GLU A 105 -0.54 -7.08 0.02
C GLU A 105 0.44 -8.26 0.04
N LEU A 106 1.75 -7.99 -0.12
CA LEU A 106 2.74 -9.06 -0.08
C LEU A 106 2.79 -9.75 1.29
N LYS A 107 2.63 -8.98 2.37
CA LYS A 107 2.56 -9.52 3.73
C LYS A 107 1.31 -10.39 3.93
N ALA A 108 0.21 -10.09 3.25
CA ALA A 108 -1.00 -10.92 3.28
C ALA A 108 -0.76 -12.28 2.62
N ILE A 109 0.00 -12.30 1.52
CA ILE A 109 0.41 -13.54 0.86
C ILE A 109 1.38 -14.35 1.71
N GLN A 110 2.38 -13.72 2.34
CA GLN A 110 3.27 -14.42 3.29
C GLN A 110 2.46 -15.03 4.44
N LEU A 111 1.48 -14.31 4.98
CA LEU A 111 0.60 -14.82 6.03
C LEU A 111 -0.26 -16.02 5.56
N ALA A 112 -0.76 -16.00 4.32
CA ALA A 112 -1.52 -17.10 3.76
C ALA A 112 -0.65 -18.36 3.57
N LEU A 113 0.59 -18.18 3.10
CA LEU A 113 1.57 -19.26 2.97
C LEU A 113 1.96 -19.83 4.34
N ASP A 114 2.19 -18.98 5.35
CA ASP A 114 2.47 -19.43 6.72
C ASP A 114 1.33 -20.28 7.30
N ILE A 115 0.07 -19.94 7.01
CA ILE A 115 -1.10 -20.74 7.41
C ILE A 115 -1.07 -22.11 6.72
N ALA A 116 -0.90 -22.13 5.40
CA ALA A 116 -0.90 -23.36 4.62
C ALA A 116 0.25 -24.30 5.00
N GLU A 117 1.46 -23.76 5.21
CA GLU A 117 2.63 -24.51 5.65
C GLU A 117 2.45 -25.10 7.06
N ARG A 118 2.03 -24.27 8.02
CA ARG A 118 1.80 -24.69 9.41
C ARG A 118 0.78 -25.82 9.51
N GLU A 119 -0.24 -25.77 8.67
CA GLU A 119 -1.31 -26.76 8.63
C GLU A 119 -1.05 -27.90 7.64
N LYS A 120 0.11 -27.89 6.97
CA LYS A 120 0.54 -28.91 6.02
C LYS A 120 -0.47 -29.15 4.91
N TRP A 121 -1.02 -28.07 4.37
CA TRP A 121 -2.00 -28.17 3.29
C TRP A 121 -1.34 -28.74 2.02
N PRO A 122 -2.04 -29.59 1.26
CA PRO A 122 -1.52 -30.13 0.02
C PRO A 122 -1.55 -29.11 -1.13
N ARG A 123 -2.37 -28.06 -1.00
CA ARG A 123 -2.51 -26.96 -1.95
C ARG A 123 -3.11 -25.74 -1.28
N LEU A 124 -3.03 -24.59 -1.94
CA LEU A 124 -3.61 -23.33 -1.51
C LEU A 124 -4.31 -22.64 -2.69
N TYR A 125 -5.58 -22.28 -2.51
CA TYR A 125 -6.32 -21.42 -3.43
C TYR A 125 -6.32 -19.99 -2.89
N LEU A 126 -5.62 -19.10 -3.57
CA LEU A 126 -5.46 -17.70 -3.18
C LEU A 126 -6.38 -16.80 -4.01
N TYR A 127 -7.18 -16.01 -3.32
CA TYR A 127 -8.05 -14.99 -3.89
C TYR A 127 -7.58 -13.61 -3.42
N THR A 128 -7.27 -12.72 -4.36
CA THR A 128 -6.76 -11.37 -4.07
C THR A 128 -7.33 -10.38 -5.08
N ASP A 129 -7.57 -9.14 -4.67
CA ASP A 129 -7.92 -8.04 -5.57
C ASP A 129 -6.68 -7.22 -6.01
N SER A 130 -5.48 -7.68 -5.65
CA SER A 130 -4.22 -7.09 -6.10
C SER A 130 -3.76 -7.72 -7.42
N TRP A 131 -3.99 -7.02 -8.53
CA TRP A 131 -3.43 -7.39 -9.84
C TRP A 131 -1.91 -7.60 -9.83
N MET A 132 -1.18 -6.85 -8.99
CA MET A 132 0.27 -7.03 -8.85
C MET A 132 0.60 -8.43 -8.33
N VAL A 133 -0.10 -8.87 -7.28
CA VAL A 133 0.07 -10.21 -6.70
C VAL A 133 -0.35 -11.29 -7.68
N ALA A 134 -1.53 -11.15 -8.28
CA ALA A 134 -2.06 -12.13 -9.22
C ALA A 134 -1.10 -12.34 -10.40
N ASN A 135 -0.67 -11.26 -11.05
CA ASN A 135 0.27 -11.34 -12.18
C ASN A 135 1.66 -11.85 -11.76
N ALA A 136 2.14 -11.51 -10.57
CA ALA A 136 3.40 -12.03 -10.08
C ALA A 136 3.37 -13.54 -9.95
N LEU A 137 2.34 -14.07 -9.29
CA LEU A 137 2.15 -15.50 -9.07
C LEU A 137 1.85 -16.25 -10.38
N TRP A 138 1.12 -15.65 -11.32
CA TRP A 138 0.87 -16.27 -12.63
C TRP A 138 2.09 -16.34 -13.54
N GLY A 139 3.17 -15.61 -13.28
CA GLY A 139 4.38 -15.80 -14.10
C GLY A 139 5.53 -14.83 -13.93
N TRP A 140 5.35 -13.66 -13.30
CA TRP A 140 6.50 -12.76 -13.15
C TRP A 140 7.57 -13.32 -12.22
N LEU A 141 7.22 -14.12 -11.21
CA LEU A 141 8.22 -14.73 -10.33
C LEU A 141 9.26 -15.54 -11.12
N ASN A 142 8.81 -16.34 -12.10
CA ASN A 142 9.71 -17.13 -12.95
C ASN A 142 10.62 -16.23 -13.79
N ARG A 143 10.08 -15.16 -14.37
CA ARG A 143 10.84 -14.20 -15.17
C ARG A 143 11.86 -13.44 -14.32
N TRP A 144 11.45 -12.98 -13.13
CA TRP A 144 12.33 -12.29 -12.20
C TRP A 144 13.43 -13.22 -11.69
N LYS A 145 13.12 -14.48 -11.38
CA LYS A 145 14.13 -15.48 -11.00
C LYS A 145 15.16 -15.68 -12.10
N LYS A 146 14.73 -15.84 -13.38
CA LYS A 146 15.63 -15.94 -14.55
C LYS A 146 16.49 -14.68 -14.71
N ALA A 147 15.93 -13.50 -14.43
CA ALA A 147 16.65 -12.22 -14.45
C ALA A 147 17.44 -11.92 -13.16
N ASN A 148 17.69 -12.92 -12.30
CA ASN A 148 18.36 -12.78 -11.00
C ASN A 148 17.78 -11.65 -10.13
N TRP A 149 16.45 -11.51 -10.15
CA TRP A 149 15.68 -10.52 -9.40
C TRP A 149 16.07 -9.07 -9.72
N GLN A 150 16.56 -8.82 -10.93
CA GLN A 150 17.00 -7.51 -11.37
C GLN A 150 16.27 -7.05 -12.65
N ARG A 151 16.19 -5.73 -12.80
CA ARG A 151 15.74 -5.05 -14.02
C ARG A 151 16.67 -3.88 -14.29
N ARG A 152 17.23 -3.83 -15.50
CA ARG A 152 18.20 -2.79 -15.92
C ARG A 152 19.37 -2.63 -14.92
N GLY A 153 19.88 -3.75 -14.40
CA GLY A 153 20.98 -3.78 -13.44
C GLY A 153 20.63 -3.32 -12.01
N LYS A 154 19.36 -3.09 -11.70
CA LYS A 154 18.90 -2.76 -10.34
C LYS A 154 17.98 -3.88 -9.81
N PRO A 155 17.99 -4.19 -8.50
CA PRO A 155 17.04 -5.11 -7.91
C PRO A 155 15.59 -4.66 -8.17
N ILE A 156 14.69 -5.63 -8.36
CA ILE A 156 13.26 -5.33 -8.42
C ILE A 156 12.75 -4.81 -7.07
N TRP A 157 11.67 -4.05 -7.09
CA TRP A 157 11.03 -3.59 -5.85
C TRP A 157 10.58 -4.78 -5.00
N ALA A 158 10.83 -4.70 -3.68
CA ALA A 158 10.56 -5.77 -2.72
C ALA A 158 11.15 -7.15 -3.10
N ALA A 159 12.31 -7.18 -3.78
CA ALA A 159 12.96 -8.41 -4.24
C ALA A 159 13.06 -9.49 -3.15
N GLU A 160 13.44 -9.12 -1.92
CA GLU A 160 13.56 -10.06 -0.80
C GLU A 160 12.22 -10.74 -0.45
N ILE A 161 11.11 -10.00 -0.47
CA ILE A 161 9.77 -10.54 -0.18
C ILE A 161 9.33 -11.46 -1.33
N TRP A 162 9.57 -11.05 -2.58
CA TRP A 162 9.24 -11.89 -3.73
C TRP A 162 10.07 -13.16 -3.81
N GLN A 163 11.35 -13.10 -3.42
CA GLN A 163 12.22 -14.27 -3.31
C GLN A 163 11.70 -15.27 -2.27
N ASP A 164 11.29 -14.79 -1.10
CA ASP A 164 10.66 -15.63 -0.07
C ASP A 164 9.36 -16.27 -0.57
N ILE A 165 8.46 -15.48 -1.17
CA ILE A 165 7.20 -15.99 -1.75
C ILE A 165 7.52 -17.05 -2.81
N ALA A 166 8.43 -16.78 -3.73
CA ALA A 166 8.82 -17.72 -4.80
C ALA A 166 9.36 -19.04 -4.25
N ALA A 167 10.22 -19.00 -3.24
CA ALA A 167 10.77 -20.20 -2.61
C ALA A 167 9.71 -21.06 -1.90
N ARG A 168 8.62 -20.44 -1.44
CA ARG A 168 7.51 -21.12 -0.75
C ARG A 168 6.49 -21.69 -1.73
N VAL A 169 6.11 -20.95 -2.78
CA VAL A 169 5.21 -21.44 -3.82
C VAL A 169 5.82 -22.56 -4.66
N GLU A 170 7.15 -22.71 -4.67
CA GLU A 170 7.81 -23.88 -5.27
C GLU A 170 7.58 -25.19 -4.48
N LYS A 171 7.22 -25.09 -3.18
CA LYS A 171 7.02 -26.24 -2.29
C LYS A 171 5.56 -26.60 -2.07
N LEU A 172 4.64 -25.71 -2.43
CA LEU A 172 3.21 -25.83 -2.21
C LEU A 172 2.48 -25.58 -3.53
N THR A 173 1.55 -26.44 -3.91
CA THR A 173 0.70 -26.18 -5.08
C THR A 173 -0.19 -24.96 -4.80
N VAL A 174 0.13 -23.82 -5.39
CA VAL A 174 -0.65 -22.58 -5.25
C VAL A 174 -1.41 -22.29 -6.53
N LYS A 175 -2.72 -22.05 -6.40
CA LYS A 175 -3.59 -21.56 -7.48
C LYS A 175 -4.11 -20.19 -7.12
N VAL A 176 -4.12 -19.27 -8.07
CA VAL A 176 -4.40 -17.85 -7.80
C VAL A 176 -5.50 -17.33 -8.68
N ARG A 177 -6.43 -16.58 -8.09
CA ARG A 177 -7.50 -15.86 -8.78
C ARG A 177 -7.52 -14.40 -8.35
N HIS A 178 -7.62 -13.53 -9.33
CA HIS A 178 -7.93 -12.13 -9.09
C HIS A 178 -9.44 -11.97 -8.86
N VAL A 179 -9.84 -11.23 -7.83
CA VAL A 179 -11.23 -10.87 -7.54
C VAL A 179 -11.38 -9.36 -7.72
N ASP A 180 -12.37 -8.91 -8.47
CA ASP A 180 -12.55 -7.48 -8.67
C ASP A 180 -12.99 -6.78 -7.37
N ALA A 181 -12.26 -5.74 -6.97
CA ALA A 181 -12.60 -4.94 -5.82
C ALA A 181 -13.85 -4.06 -6.09
N HIS A 182 -14.58 -3.75 -5.03
CA HIS A 182 -15.63 -2.71 -5.01
C HIS A 182 -16.76 -2.87 -6.04
N VAL A 183 -17.16 -4.11 -6.32
CA VAL A 183 -18.32 -4.41 -7.17
C VAL A 183 -19.63 -4.01 -6.48
N SER A 184 -20.58 -3.49 -7.26
CA SER A 184 -21.90 -3.08 -6.77
C SER A 184 -22.63 -4.24 -6.09
N LYS A 185 -23.43 -3.96 -5.04
CA LYS A 185 -24.17 -5.00 -4.31
C LYS A 185 -25.07 -5.87 -5.18
N SER A 186 -25.60 -5.32 -6.27
CA SER A 186 -26.45 -6.05 -7.22
C SER A 186 -25.69 -7.04 -8.10
N GLN A 187 -24.36 -6.91 -8.19
CA GLN A 187 -23.49 -7.78 -9.00
C GLN A 187 -22.56 -8.64 -8.12
N ALA A 188 -22.53 -8.40 -6.80
CA ALA A 188 -21.66 -9.10 -5.88
C ALA A 188 -22.04 -10.59 -5.79
N ASN A 189 -21.05 -11.45 -6.06
CA ASN A 189 -21.13 -12.89 -5.83
C ASN A 189 -20.46 -13.26 -4.48
N GLU A 190 -20.38 -14.56 -4.18
CA GLU A 190 -19.76 -15.06 -2.94
C GLU A 190 -18.27 -14.65 -2.78
N GLU A 191 -17.51 -14.55 -3.88
CA GLU A 191 -16.11 -14.09 -3.84
C GLU A 191 -16.02 -12.63 -3.41
N HIS A 192 -16.90 -11.77 -3.91
CA HIS A 192 -16.95 -10.37 -3.52
C HIS A 192 -17.32 -10.21 -2.04
N HIS A 193 -18.25 -11.04 -1.55
CA HIS A 193 -18.58 -11.06 -0.13
C HIS A 193 -17.39 -11.49 0.74
N ASN A 194 -16.65 -12.51 0.33
CA ASN A 194 -15.44 -12.93 1.04
C ASN A 194 -14.31 -11.88 0.93
N ASN A 195 -14.18 -11.21 -0.22
CA ASN A 195 -13.22 -10.12 -0.40
C ASN A 195 -13.53 -8.94 0.54
N GLU A 196 -14.82 -8.57 0.68
CA GLU A 196 -15.25 -7.52 1.62
C GLU A 196 -14.92 -7.88 3.08
N GLN A 197 -14.95 -9.16 3.45
CA GLN A 197 -14.59 -9.61 4.79
C GLN A 197 -13.10 -9.45 5.05
N VAL A 198 -12.25 -9.73 4.06
CA VAL A 198 -10.80 -9.51 4.21
C VAL A 198 -10.44 -8.03 4.17
N ASP A 199 -11.11 -7.19 3.37
CA ASP A 199 -10.94 -5.72 3.40
C ASP A 199 -11.23 -5.13 4.79
N LYS A 200 -12.36 -5.54 5.39
CA LYS A 200 -12.69 -5.16 6.77
C LYS A 200 -11.62 -5.61 7.76
N ALA A 201 -11.05 -6.80 7.57
CA ALA A 201 -10.00 -7.33 8.43
C ALA A 201 -8.64 -6.63 8.20
N ALA A 202 -8.31 -6.27 6.96
CA ALA A 202 -7.10 -5.58 6.57
C ALA A 202 -7.12 -4.09 6.95
N LYS A 203 -8.29 -3.51 7.18
CA LYS A 203 -8.44 -2.09 7.53
C LYS A 203 -7.66 -1.73 8.80
N VAL A 204 -6.71 -0.80 8.64
CA VAL A 204 -6.02 -0.16 9.77
C VAL A 204 -7.05 0.65 10.56
N LYS A 205 -7.17 0.38 11.87
CA LYS A 205 -8.02 1.18 12.76
C LYS A 205 -7.41 2.55 12.95
N VAL A 206 -8.25 3.57 12.77
CA VAL A 206 -7.90 4.98 12.86
C VAL A 206 -8.77 5.56 13.95
N SER A 207 -8.17 6.21 14.95
CA SER A 207 -8.94 6.90 15.98
C SER A 207 -9.57 8.17 15.42
N GLN A 208 -10.59 8.74 16.08
CA GLN A 208 -11.16 10.03 15.67
C GLN A 208 -10.09 11.13 15.58
N VAL A 209 -9.05 11.06 16.43
CA VAL A 209 -7.90 11.97 16.43
C VAL A 209 -7.07 11.86 15.14
N ASP A 210 -6.96 10.66 14.58
CA ASP A 210 -6.25 10.41 13.32
C ASP A 210 -7.09 10.82 12.09
N LEU A 211 -8.43 10.80 12.18
CA LEU A 211 -9.31 11.37 11.15
C LEU A 211 -9.23 12.90 11.13
N ASP A 212 -9.16 13.52 12.30
CA ASP A 212 -8.87 14.95 12.45
C ASP A 212 -7.50 15.32 11.88
N TRP A 213 -6.50 14.42 12.00
CA TRP A 213 -5.17 14.58 11.41
C TRP A 213 -5.20 14.64 9.87
N GLN A 214 -6.01 13.80 9.21
CA GLN A 214 -6.18 13.87 7.74
C GLN A 214 -6.97 15.11 7.28
N HIS A 215 -7.96 15.57 8.06
CA HIS A 215 -8.75 16.76 7.70
C HIS A 215 -8.07 18.10 8.06
N LYS A 216 -7.05 18.12 8.92
CA LYS A 216 -6.32 19.32 9.38
C LYS A 216 -4.88 19.40 8.83
N GLY A 217 -4.61 18.82 7.66
CA GLY A 217 -3.28 18.73 7.07
C GLY A 217 -2.53 20.07 6.96
N GLU A 218 -3.23 21.16 6.64
CA GLU A 218 -2.59 22.48 6.48
C GLU A 218 -2.12 23.10 7.81
N VAL A 219 -2.89 22.95 8.89
CA VAL A 219 -2.52 23.45 10.23
C VAL A 219 -1.35 22.64 10.78
N PHE A 220 -1.32 21.34 10.50
CA PHE A 220 -0.19 20.49 10.84
C PHE A 220 1.08 20.86 10.08
N LEU A 221 1.01 21.01 8.75
CA LEU A 221 2.16 21.42 7.94
C LEU A 221 2.66 22.81 8.36
N ALA A 222 1.76 23.71 8.74
CA ALA A 222 2.12 25.00 9.33
C ALA A 222 2.81 24.87 10.69
N ARG A 223 2.39 23.95 11.56
CA ARG A 223 3.06 23.66 12.85
C ARG A 223 4.45 23.10 12.64
N TRP A 224 4.57 22.12 11.75
CA TRP A 224 5.85 21.51 11.42
C TRP A 224 6.83 22.51 10.82
N ALA A 225 6.41 23.32 9.85
CA ALA A 225 7.23 24.38 9.28
C ALA A 225 7.64 25.41 10.34
N HIS A 226 6.73 25.74 11.28
CA HIS A 226 7.01 26.69 12.35
C HIS A 226 8.11 26.18 13.30
N ASP A 227 7.98 24.93 13.76
CA ASP A 227 8.94 24.31 14.66
C ASP A 227 10.30 24.12 13.96
N ALA A 228 10.30 23.66 12.70
CA ALA A 228 11.52 23.46 11.91
C ALA A 228 12.22 24.76 11.48
N SER A 229 11.49 25.87 11.37
CA SER A 229 12.08 27.21 11.17
C SER A 229 12.68 27.81 12.44
N GLY A 230 12.61 27.10 13.58
CA GLY A 230 13.17 27.55 14.86
C GLY A 230 12.36 28.66 15.52
N HIS A 231 11.03 28.64 15.38
CA HIS A 231 10.13 29.63 15.98
C HIS A 231 10.43 31.09 15.61
N GLN A 232 11.01 31.34 14.43
CA GLN A 232 11.44 32.67 13.98
C GLN A 232 10.29 33.58 13.50
N GLY A 233 9.05 33.14 13.66
CA GLY A 233 7.86 33.90 13.31
C GLY A 233 7.30 33.58 11.92
N ARG A 234 6.27 34.34 11.54
CA ARG A 234 5.37 34.04 10.41
C ARG A 234 6.11 33.98 9.07
N ASP A 235 6.90 34.99 8.77
CA ASP A 235 7.57 35.09 7.46
C ASP A 235 8.69 34.07 7.31
N ALA A 236 9.39 33.74 8.40
CA ALA A 236 10.42 32.70 8.40
C ALA A 236 9.80 31.31 8.19
N THR A 237 8.65 31.06 8.84
CA THR A 237 7.88 29.82 8.68
C THR A 237 7.37 29.67 7.24
N TYR A 238 6.82 30.74 6.66
CA TYR A 238 6.33 30.76 5.27
C TYR A 238 7.46 30.53 4.25
N ARG A 239 8.58 31.24 4.39
CA ARG A 239 9.75 31.04 3.53
C ARG A 239 10.29 29.62 3.61
N TRP A 240 10.44 29.09 4.82
CA TRP A 240 10.94 27.73 5.04
C TRP A 240 10.09 26.66 4.36
N ALA A 241 8.75 26.82 4.40
CA ALA A 241 7.80 25.93 3.77
C ALA A 241 7.85 26.04 2.23
N ARG A 242 7.87 27.28 1.71
CA ARG A 242 7.94 27.56 0.27
C ARG A 242 9.21 27.02 -0.38
N ASP A 243 10.35 27.15 0.29
CA ASP A 243 11.65 26.62 -0.17
C ASP A 243 11.65 25.09 -0.29
N ARG A 244 10.66 24.41 0.32
CA ARG A 244 10.48 22.95 0.31
C ARG A 244 9.23 22.51 -0.46
N GLY A 245 8.61 23.42 -1.21
CA GLY A 245 7.44 23.13 -2.04
C GLY A 245 6.15 22.88 -1.26
N VAL A 246 6.09 23.29 0.02
CA VAL A 246 4.88 23.20 0.84
C VAL A 246 4.20 24.55 0.80
N ASP A 247 3.03 24.62 0.15
CA ASP A 247 2.22 25.83 0.15
C ASP A 247 1.37 25.90 1.42
N LEU A 248 1.48 27.02 2.14
CA LEU A 248 0.80 27.24 3.40
C LEU A 248 0.12 28.60 3.40
N THR A 249 -1.13 28.63 3.87
CA THR A 249 -1.81 29.90 4.06
C THR A 249 -1.22 30.65 5.23
N MET A 250 -1.17 31.97 5.09
CA MET A 250 -0.68 32.87 6.12
C MET A 250 -1.56 32.86 7.37
N ASP A 251 -2.82 32.41 7.27
CA ASP A 251 -3.75 32.28 8.40
C ASP A 251 -3.46 31.03 9.23
N ASN A 252 -3.18 29.89 8.58
CA ASN A 252 -2.77 28.67 9.27
C ASN A 252 -1.45 28.87 10.04
N ILE A 253 -0.48 29.56 9.43
CA ILE A 253 0.79 29.92 10.11
C ILE A 253 0.53 30.84 11.31
N SER A 254 -0.32 31.86 11.15
CA SER A 254 -0.67 32.79 12.25
C SER A 254 -1.33 32.06 13.41
N GLN A 255 -2.29 31.17 13.12
CA GLN A 255 -2.99 30.39 14.12
C GLN A 255 -2.02 29.50 14.92
N VAL A 256 -1.10 28.84 14.23
CA VAL A 256 -0.06 27.98 14.81
C VAL A 256 0.87 28.76 15.74
N ILE A 257 1.33 29.94 15.31
CA ILE A 257 2.23 30.79 16.10
C ILE A 257 1.52 31.34 17.32
N HIS A 258 0.26 31.76 17.17
CA HIS A 258 -0.56 32.27 18.28
C HIS A 258 -0.71 31.22 19.39
N ASN A 259 -0.88 29.96 18.99
CA ASN A 259 -1.04 28.82 19.89
C ASN A 259 0.31 28.16 20.29
N CYS A 260 1.46 28.79 20.01
CA CYS A 260 2.77 28.22 20.33
C CYS A 260 3.26 28.66 21.72
N GLU A 261 3.33 27.73 22.66
CA GLU A 261 3.83 27.95 24.02
C GLU A 261 5.28 28.45 24.05
N THR A 262 6.16 27.90 23.19
CA THR A 262 7.54 28.36 23.05
C THR A 262 7.61 29.83 22.63
N CYS A 263 6.79 30.24 21.66
CA CYS A 263 6.69 31.64 21.24
C CYS A 263 6.14 32.53 22.36
N ALA A 264 5.15 32.04 23.11
CA ALA A 264 4.62 32.76 24.27
C ALA A 264 5.68 32.96 25.35
N ALA A 265 6.46 31.93 25.67
CA ALA A 265 7.56 31.98 26.63
C ALA A 265 8.68 32.95 26.17
N ILE A 266 9.09 32.88 24.89
CA ILE A 266 10.06 33.82 24.31
C ILE A 266 9.54 35.27 24.41
N LYS A 267 8.25 35.50 24.15
CA LYS A 267 7.63 36.82 24.23
C LYS A 267 7.56 37.33 25.67
N GLN A 268 7.30 36.46 26.65
CA GLN A 268 7.33 36.81 28.07
C GLN A 268 8.76 37.11 28.54
N ALA A 269 9.75 36.27 28.19
CA ALA A 269 11.15 36.51 28.55
C ALA A 269 11.70 37.82 27.98
N LYS A 270 11.30 38.21 26.76
CA LYS A 270 11.66 39.51 26.17
C LYS A 270 11.00 40.72 26.86
N ARG A 271 9.86 40.54 27.53
CA ARG A 271 9.19 41.60 28.31
C ARG A 271 9.84 41.82 29.67
N VAL A 272 10.49 40.79 30.22
CA VAL A 272 11.21 40.84 31.50
C VAL A 272 12.70 41.06 31.21
N LYS A 273 13.10 42.26 30.77
CA LYS A 273 14.52 42.62 30.78
C LYS A 273 15.01 42.74 32.24
N PRO A 274 16.23 42.31 32.58
CA PRO A 274 16.81 42.66 33.88
C PRO A 274 17.07 44.17 33.91
N LEU A 275 16.59 44.84 34.96
CA LEU A 275 17.21 46.09 35.41
C LEU A 275 18.65 45.78 35.86
N TRP A 276 19.52 46.79 35.80
CA TRP A 276 20.93 46.87 36.27
C TRP A 276 22.01 46.50 35.23
N TYR A 277 23.11 47.25 35.03
CA TYR A 277 23.80 48.30 35.81
C TYR A 277 24.32 49.43 34.89
N GLY A 278 24.21 50.68 35.33
CA GLY A 278 25.06 51.78 34.90
C GLY A 278 25.50 52.51 36.17
N GLY A 279 26.80 52.45 36.47
CA GLY A 279 27.43 53.10 37.62
C GLY A 279 27.62 54.59 37.46
#